data_AF-A0A3N0BLX1-F1
#
_entry.id   AF-A0A3N0BLX1-F1
#
_cell.length_a   1.000
_cell.length_b   1.000
_cell.length_c   1.000
_cell.angle_alpha   90.00
_cell.angle_beta   90.00
_cell.angle_gamma   90.00
#
_symmetry.space_group_name_H-M   'P 1'
#
loop_
_entity.id
_entity.type
_entity.pdbx_description
1 polymer ?
#
loop_
_entity_poly.entity_id
_entity_poly.type
_entity_poly.pdbx_seq_one_letter_code
_entity_poly.pdbx_strand_id
1 'polypeptide(L)'
;MCAADALRYAFVMQFGERSVVGAQAEKLHSLTSLRFFAALLVVMHHTFRDLVKVPGLSDVVWLGTVGVSFFFALSGFVLTWSLREDDTKRAFYRRRFARVYPLHLIALVLGVGVFLFVGKGFDARQFLAGAALLQAWIPDSKVYFALNAPSWSLSCEALFYAAFPFFAARLVRMGRPGLWKMLAATVGLSLVIAGTVTMALTPGDGAQFWLYIFPPFRILEFVAGCLLALLIKSGWRSPFTLPAAAVSAGVIYTVLMGSNRQGFALGNGLEDAIMLPFILAVIASAATASLTGREGFLAHPWAVRLGEWSFALYITHWLLLLLVEHLDPGSKARPVAFQLLEGCLFVLLAVAISAAAYTWIEKPLEKRLRGRRPRPVGPMRQLHLTHAPSQPISSEGKADRPAVR
;
A
#
# COMPACT_ATOMS: atom_id res chain seq x y z
N MET A 1 -26.08 -20.17 -3.82
CA MET A 1 -25.61 -19.04 -2.97
C MET A 1 -24.80 -18.09 -3.85
N CYS A 2 -25.24 -16.84 -4.01
CA CYS A 2 -24.47 -15.88 -4.79
C CYS A 2 -23.14 -15.59 -4.08
N ALA A 3 -22.07 -15.24 -4.82
CA ALA A 3 -20.77 -14.91 -4.22
C ALA A 3 -20.86 -13.79 -3.16
N ALA A 4 -21.87 -12.92 -3.29
CA ALA A 4 -22.23 -11.90 -2.30
C ALA A 4 -22.73 -12.50 -0.97
N ASP A 5 -23.64 -13.48 -1.02
CA ASP A 5 -24.17 -14.14 0.18
C ASP A 5 -23.09 -14.92 0.93
N ALA A 6 -22.16 -15.55 0.20
CA ALA A 6 -21.05 -16.30 0.79
C ALA A 6 -20.00 -15.40 1.48
N LEU A 7 -19.80 -14.17 1.00
CA LEU A 7 -18.93 -13.18 1.64
C LEU A 7 -19.59 -12.61 2.90
N ARG A 8 -20.88 -12.28 2.81
CA ARG A 8 -21.68 -11.78 3.93
C ARG A 8 -21.76 -12.79 5.07
N TYR A 9 -22.07 -14.05 4.75
CA TYR A 9 -22.15 -15.11 5.76
C TYR A 9 -20.79 -15.35 6.44
N ALA A 10 -19.71 -15.37 5.67
CA ALA A 10 -18.36 -15.52 6.23
C ALA A 10 -17.95 -14.35 7.13
N PHE A 11 -18.31 -13.11 6.76
CA PHE A 11 -17.97 -11.92 7.53
C PHE A 11 -18.73 -11.87 8.87
N VAL A 12 -20.03 -12.15 8.85
CA VAL A 12 -20.88 -12.21 10.05
C VAL A 12 -20.43 -13.36 10.96
N MET A 13 -20.13 -14.54 10.40
CA MET A 13 -19.64 -15.69 11.17
C MET A 13 -18.27 -15.44 11.80
N GLN A 14 -17.41 -14.64 11.16
CA GLN A 14 -16.03 -14.46 11.61
C GLN A 14 -15.82 -13.25 12.54
N PHE A 15 -16.62 -12.19 12.40
CA PHE A 15 -16.45 -10.96 13.17
C PHE A 15 -17.66 -10.62 14.07
N GLY A 16 -18.81 -11.29 13.91
CA GLY A 16 -20.04 -11.04 14.68
C GLY A 16 -20.78 -9.75 14.29
N GLU A 17 -22.10 -9.69 14.49
CA GLU A 17 -22.95 -8.57 14.02
C GLU A 17 -22.54 -7.18 14.53
N ARG A 18 -22.00 -7.08 15.75
CA ARG A 18 -21.55 -5.80 16.34
C ARG A 18 -20.26 -5.24 15.72
N SER A 19 -19.41 -6.08 15.12
CA SER A 19 -18.18 -5.63 14.46
C SER A 19 -18.45 -5.00 13.09
N VAL A 20 -19.51 -5.45 12.41
CA VAL A 20 -19.92 -4.97 11.08
C VAL A 20 -20.46 -3.54 11.16
N VAL A 21 -21.11 -3.20 12.28
CA VAL A 21 -21.68 -1.86 12.54
C VAL A 21 -20.65 -0.89 13.14
N GLY A 22 -19.71 -1.37 13.97
CA GLY A 22 -18.66 -0.55 14.59
C GLY A 22 -17.44 -0.26 13.71
N ALA A 23 -17.11 -1.13 12.76
CA ALA A 23 -16.01 -0.93 11.80
C ALA A 23 -16.38 0.02 10.64
N GLN A 24 -17.40 0.87 10.81
CA GLN A 24 -17.66 1.97 9.88
C GLN A 24 -16.52 2.99 9.93
N ALA A 25 -15.50 2.75 9.12
CA ALA A 25 -14.49 3.73 8.69
C ALA A 25 -13.71 4.42 9.83
N GLU A 26 -13.26 3.67 10.84
CA GLU A 26 -12.24 4.18 11.75
C GLU A 26 -10.99 4.53 10.93
N LYS A 27 -10.69 5.82 10.86
CA LYS A 27 -9.57 6.35 10.07
C LYS A 27 -8.29 6.05 10.81
N LEU A 28 -7.46 5.19 10.22
CA LEU A 28 -6.11 4.91 10.72
C LEU A 28 -5.18 6.07 10.31
N HIS A 29 -5.25 7.18 11.05
CA HIS A 29 -4.50 8.40 10.73
C HIS A 29 -2.98 8.14 10.77
N SER A 30 -2.53 7.38 11.76
CA SER A 30 -1.13 6.92 11.87
C SER A 30 -0.58 6.31 10.58
N LEU A 31 -1.34 5.43 9.93
CA LEU A 31 -0.94 4.79 8.68
C LEU A 31 -0.89 5.77 7.52
N THR A 32 -1.75 6.79 7.52
CA THR A 32 -1.70 7.85 6.51
C THR A 32 -0.41 8.65 6.66
N SER A 33 -0.07 9.05 7.89
CA SER A 33 1.15 9.79 8.20
C SER A 33 2.42 8.98 7.89
N LEU A 34 2.44 7.68 8.18
CA LEU A 34 3.59 6.82 7.86
C LEU A 34 3.92 6.74 6.37
N ARG A 35 2.92 6.93 5.49
CA ARG A 35 3.17 7.04 4.04
C ARG A 35 4.10 8.18 3.69
N PHE A 36 4.03 9.30 4.41
CA PHE A 36 4.94 10.41 4.17
C PHE A 36 6.39 10.02 4.47
N PHE A 37 6.64 9.37 5.60
CA PHE A 37 8.00 8.95 5.96
C PHE A 37 8.55 7.91 4.98
N ALA A 38 7.71 6.98 4.51
CA ALA A 38 8.10 6.02 3.46
C ALA A 38 8.43 6.71 2.12
N ALA A 39 7.60 7.68 1.68
CA ALA A 39 7.90 8.48 0.48
C ALA A 39 9.16 9.33 0.66
N LEU A 40 9.32 9.97 1.82
CA LEU A 40 10.47 10.80 2.14
C LEU A 40 11.76 9.98 2.11
N LEU A 41 11.75 8.75 2.62
CA LEU A 41 12.90 7.86 2.54
C LEU A 41 13.30 7.55 1.09
N VAL A 42 12.35 7.33 0.19
CA VAL A 42 12.60 7.16 -1.26
C VAL A 42 13.14 8.44 -1.90
N VAL A 43 12.58 9.60 -1.55
CA VAL A 43 13.06 10.89 -2.06
C VAL A 43 14.48 11.15 -1.58
N MET A 44 14.77 10.92 -0.30
CA MET A 44 16.11 11.07 0.27
C MET A 44 17.10 10.11 -0.39
N HIS A 45 16.72 8.86 -0.63
CA HIS A 45 17.53 7.91 -1.37
C HIS A 45 17.97 8.47 -2.72
N HIS A 46 17.02 8.93 -3.54
CA HIS A 46 17.35 9.51 -4.84
C HIS A 46 18.12 10.83 -4.73
N THR A 47 17.78 11.68 -3.77
CA THR A 47 18.44 12.98 -3.57
C THR A 47 19.92 12.82 -3.19
N PHE A 48 20.22 12.02 -2.16
CA PHE A 48 21.58 11.87 -1.64
C PHE A 48 22.37 10.72 -2.30
N ARG A 49 21.82 10.10 -3.34
CA ARG A 49 22.53 9.14 -4.20
C ARG A 49 22.76 9.69 -5.60
N ASP A 50 21.70 10.23 -6.21
CA ASP A 50 21.69 10.59 -7.61
C ASP A 50 22.00 12.07 -7.84
N LEU A 51 21.57 12.97 -6.94
CA LEU A 51 21.81 14.41 -7.08
C LEU A 51 23.06 14.89 -6.32
N VAL A 52 23.09 14.70 -5.00
CA VAL A 52 24.21 15.07 -4.12
C VAL A 52 24.80 13.82 -3.44
N LYS A 53 26.01 13.91 -2.88
CA LYS A 53 26.69 12.81 -2.17
C LYS A 53 27.34 13.29 -0.88
N VAL A 54 26.60 13.17 0.22
CA VAL A 54 27.04 13.51 1.58
C VAL A 54 27.57 12.26 2.29
N PRO A 55 28.85 12.21 2.73
CA PRO A 55 29.40 11.06 3.43
C PRO A 55 28.59 10.66 4.67
N GLY A 56 28.41 9.35 4.91
CA GLY A 56 27.58 8.84 5.99
C GLY A 56 26.08 8.90 5.70
N LEU A 57 25.53 10.07 5.38
CA LEU A 57 24.09 10.22 5.08
C LEU A 57 23.68 9.45 3.81
N SER A 58 24.48 9.55 2.74
CA SER A 58 24.21 8.86 1.46
C SER A 58 24.18 7.35 1.63
N ASP A 59 25.01 6.83 2.55
CA ASP A 59 25.06 5.41 2.88
C ASP A 59 23.83 5.01 3.68
N VAL A 60 23.44 5.83 4.66
CA VAL A 60 22.23 5.61 5.46
C VAL A 60 20.98 5.62 4.61
N VAL A 61 20.88 6.44 3.56
CA VAL A 61 19.67 6.44 2.71
C VAL A 61 19.72 5.40 1.58
N TRP A 62 20.78 4.59 1.50
CA TRP A 62 20.98 3.62 0.42
C TRP A 62 19.87 2.59 0.31
N LEU A 63 19.39 2.07 1.45
CA LEU A 63 18.29 1.12 1.49
C LEU A 63 16.91 1.82 1.42
N GLY A 64 16.83 3.09 1.02
CA GLY A 64 15.54 3.79 0.94
C GLY A 64 14.56 3.19 -0.08
N THR A 65 15.02 2.28 -0.92
CA THR A 65 14.21 1.35 -1.74
C THR A 65 13.20 0.55 -0.92
N VAL A 66 13.50 0.22 0.36
CA VAL A 66 12.59 -0.49 1.27
C VAL A 66 11.29 0.30 1.55
N GLY A 67 11.30 1.61 1.30
CA GLY A 67 10.10 2.45 1.36
C GLY A 67 9.03 1.99 0.36
N VAL A 68 9.43 1.44 -0.80
CA VAL A 68 8.51 0.86 -1.78
C VAL A 68 7.82 -0.38 -1.21
N SER A 69 8.58 -1.24 -0.53
CA SER A 69 8.06 -2.45 0.11
C SER A 69 7.05 -2.12 1.22
N PHE A 70 7.29 -1.03 1.96
CA PHE A 70 6.30 -0.48 2.90
C PHE A 70 5.00 -0.08 2.19
N PHE A 71 5.06 0.59 1.03
CA PHE A 71 3.87 0.95 0.26
C PHE A 71 3.10 -0.27 -0.24
N PHE A 72 3.78 -1.32 -0.70
CA PHE A 72 3.12 -2.55 -1.17
C PHE A 72 2.38 -3.27 -0.04
N ALA A 73 3.05 -3.49 1.10
CA ALA A 73 2.42 -4.06 2.28
C ALA A 73 1.26 -3.19 2.79
N LEU A 74 1.45 -1.87 2.86
CA LEU A 74 0.41 -0.94 3.30
C LEU A 74 -0.78 -0.90 2.31
N SER A 75 -0.55 -1.02 1.00
CA SER A 75 -1.59 -1.06 -0.02
C SER A 75 -2.54 -2.25 0.21
N GLY A 76 -1.97 -3.45 0.43
CA GLY A 76 -2.75 -4.64 0.76
C GLY A 76 -3.50 -4.52 2.08
N PHE A 77 -2.85 -3.94 3.08
CA PHE A 77 -3.46 -3.66 4.37
C PHE A 77 -4.68 -2.74 4.24
N VAL A 78 -4.51 -1.55 3.64
CA VAL A 78 -5.56 -0.53 3.55
C VAL A 78 -6.73 -0.99 2.67
N LEU A 79 -6.45 -1.72 1.59
CA LEU A 79 -7.53 -2.26 0.74
C LEU A 79 -8.35 -3.30 1.47
N THR A 80 -7.70 -4.21 2.19
CA THR A 80 -8.40 -5.21 3.00
C THR A 80 -9.11 -4.57 4.19
N TRP A 81 -8.52 -3.53 4.79
CA TRP A 81 -9.12 -2.78 5.88
C TRP A 81 -10.41 -2.07 5.45
N SER A 82 -10.40 -1.49 4.26
CA SER A 82 -11.54 -0.75 3.69
C SER A 82 -12.57 -1.61 2.94
N LEU A 83 -12.37 -2.93 2.88
CA LEU A 83 -13.30 -3.86 2.24
C LEU A 83 -14.69 -3.77 2.89
N ARG A 84 -15.73 -3.67 2.05
CA ARG A 84 -17.14 -3.63 2.45
C ARG A 84 -17.91 -4.75 1.76
N GLU A 85 -18.98 -5.21 2.40
CA GLU A 85 -19.82 -6.31 1.90
C GLU A 85 -20.56 -5.95 0.61
N ASP A 86 -20.95 -4.69 0.44
CA ASP A 86 -21.76 -4.17 -0.66
C ASP A 86 -20.93 -3.69 -1.87
N ASP A 87 -19.61 -3.86 -1.83
CA ASP A 87 -18.71 -3.25 -2.80
C ASP A 87 -18.60 -4.09 -4.09
N THR A 88 -19.02 -3.50 -5.22
CA THR A 88 -18.90 -4.15 -6.53
C THR A 88 -17.48 -4.05 -7.09
N LYS A 89 -17.04 -5.08 -7.83
CA LYS A 89 -15.74 -5.07 -8.54
C LYS A 89 -15.56 -3.83 -9.42
N ARG A 90 -16.61 -3.42 -10.14
CA ARG A 90 -16.59 -2.22 -11.00
C ARG A 90 -16.36 -0.95 -10.19
N ALA A 91 -17.03 -0.80 -9.04
CA ALA A 91 -16.83 0.36 -8.17
C ALA A 91 -15.43 0.35 -7.54
N PHE A 92 -14.91 -0.82 -7.16
CA PHE A 92 -13.54 -1.00 -6.71
C PHE A 92 -12.52 -0.52 -7.74
N TYR A 93 -12.55 -1.06 -8.96
CA TYR A 93 -11.59 -0.70 -10.01
C TYR A 93 -11.68 0.78 -10.38
N ARG A 94 -12.89 1.35 -10.48
CA ARG A 94 -13.07 2.79 -10.73
C ARG A 94 -12.40 3.65 -9.65
N ARG A 95 -12.51 3.27 -8.37
CA ARG A 95 -11.88 4.02 -7.27
C ARG A 95 -10.36 3.89 -7.27
N ARG A 96 -9.81 2.75 -7.69
CA ARG A 96 -8.35 2.57 -7.80
C ARG A 96 -7.79 3.34 -8.98
N PHE A 97 -8.44 3.23 -10.14
CA PHE A 97 -8.11 4.01 -11.33
C PHE A 97 -8.13 5.51 -11.03
N ALA A 98 -9.24 6.02 -10.47
CA ALA A 98 -9.38 7.44 -10.12
C ALA A 98 -8.30 7.96 -9.14
N ARG A 99 -7.77 7.07 -8.28
CA ARG A 99 -6.79 7.44 -7.26
C ARG A 99 -5.37 7.53 -7.82
N VAL A 100 -4.99 6.63 -8.74
CA VAL A 100 -3.58 6.46 -9.14
C VAL A 100 -3.33 6.93 -10.58
N TYR A 101 -4.19 6.51 -11.52
CA TYR A 101 -3.88 6.62 -12.95
C TYR A 101 -3.80 8.06 -13.50
N PRO A 102 -4.68 9.01 -13.13
CA PRO A 102 -4.63 10.36 -13.71
C PRO A 102 -3.32 11.08 -13.43
N LEU A 103 -2.84 11.05 -12.19
CA LEU A 103 -1.60 11.72 -11.82
C LEU A 103 -0.38 10.99 -12.43
N HIS A 104 -0.42 9.66 -12.49
CA HIS A 104 0.61 8.87 -13.19
C HIS A 104 0.72 9.28 -14.66
N LEU A 105 -0.40 9.34 -15.39
CA LEU A 105 -0.38 9.69 -16.81
C LEU A 105 0.14 11.11 -17.05
N ILE A 106 -0.25 12.06 -16.18
CA ILE A 106 0.28 13.43 -16.23
C ILE A 106 1.79 13.43 -15.99
N ALA A 107 2.27 12.72 -14.96
CA ALA A 107 3.70 12.62 -14.68
C ALA A 107 4.47 11.93 -15.81
N LEU A 108 3.88 10.94 -16.49
CA LEU A 108 4.47 10.27 -17.64
C LEU A 108 4.64 11.24 -18.83
N VAL A 109 3.61 12.03 -19.14
CA VAL A 109 3.66 13.06 -20.20
C VAL A 109 4.64 14.17 -19.85
N LEU A 110 4.68 14.62 -18.60
CA LEU A 110 5.71 15.55 -18.14
C LEU A 110 7.12 14.93 -18.25
N GLY A 111 7.25 13.64 -17.97
CA GLY A 111 8.50 12.89 -18.15
C GLY A 111 9.01 12.90 -19.59
N VAL A 112 8.12 12.84 -20.58
CA VAL A 112 8.48 13.05 -22.00
C VAL A 112 9.08 14.43 -22.21
N GLY A 113 8.40 15.48 -21.73
CA GLY A 113 8.90 16.86 -21.84
C GLY A 113 10.26 17.04 -21.17
N VAL A 114 10.45 16.49 -19.97
CA VAL A 114 11.72 16.53 -19.23
C VAL A 114 12.81 15.78 -19.99
N PHE A 115 12.55 14.57 -20.50
CA PHE A 115 13.53 13.81 -21.29
C PHE A 115 14.01 14.60 -22.51
N LEU A 116 13.08 15.16 -23.28
CA LEU A 116 13.40 15.99 -24.44
C LEU A 116 14.22 17.22 -24.05
N PHE A 117 13.84 17.90 -22.97
CA PHE A 117 14.55 19.07 -22.47
C PHE A 117 15.99 18.76 -22.06
N VAL A 118 16.23 17.64 -21.37
CA VAL A 118 17.58 17.23 -20.94
C VAL A 118 18.37 16.48 -22.01
N GLY A 119 17.90 16.45 -23.26
CA GLY A 119 18.57 15.80 -24.38
C GLY A 119 18.52 14.27 -24.36
N LYS A 120 17.63 13.65 -23.57
CA LYS A 120 17.40 12.20 -23.56
C LYS A 120 16.32 11.83 -24.57
N GLY A 121 16.62 10.89 -25.45
CA GLY A 121 15.62 10.27 -26.32
C GLY A 121 14.71 9.31 -25.56
N PHE A 122 13.55 9.02 -26.14
CA PHE A 122 12.67 7.93 -25.73
C PHE A 122 12.04 7.28 -26.97
N ASP A 123 11.53 6.07 -26.84
CA ASP A 123 10.82 5.36 -27.89
C ASP A 123 9.35 5.09 -27.53
N ALA A 124 8.57 4.66 -28.53
CA ALA A 124 7.16 4.34 -28.34
C ALA A 124 6.95 3.17 -27.37
N ARG A 125 7.89 2.21 -27.31
CA ARG A 125 7.81 1.04 -26.41
C ARG A 125 7.85 1.49 -24.95
N GLN A 126 8.76 2.39 -24.60
CA GLN A 126 8.88 2.98 -23.27
C GLN A 126 7.61 3.73 -22.85
N PHE A 127 7.10 4.61 -23.73
CA PHE A 127 5.90 5.38 -23.45
C PHE A 127 4.66 4.48 -23.31
N LEU A 128 4.43 3.58 -24.26
CA LEU A 128 3.27 2.69 -24.26
C LEU A 128 3.30 1.71 -23.08
N ALA A 129 4.46 1.14 -22.75
CA ALA A 129 4.60 0.29 -21.58
C ALA A 129 4.33 1.04 -20.28
N GLY A 130 4.84 2.28 -20.14
CA GLY A 130 4.57 3.13 -18.99
C GLY A 130 3.09 3.56 -18.89
N ALA A 131 2.46 3.90 -20.00
CA ALA A 131 1.06 4.31 -20.06
C ALA A 131 0.11 3.15 -19.76
N ALA A 132 0.47 1.93 -20.19
CA ALA A 132 -0.28 0.70 -19.89
C ALA A 132 0.03 0.11 -18.50
N LEU A 133 1.00 0.69 -17.76
CA LEU A 133 1.52 0.14 -16.50
C LEU A 133 2.05 -1.30 -16.66
N LEU A 134 2.74 -1.57 -17.77
CA LEU A 134 3.36 -2.87 -18.09
C LEU A 134 4.89 -2.84 -18.09
N GLN A 135 5.51 -1.68 -17.88
CA GLN A 135 6.96 -1.51 -17.97
C GLN A 135 7.75 -2.41 -17.02
N ALA A 136 7.23 -2.74 -15.83
CA ALA A 136 7.92 -3.61 -14.86
C ALA A 136 7.96 -5.09 -15.27
N TRP A 137 7.09 -5.50 -16.21
CA TRP A 137 7.06 -6.88 -16.74
C TRP A 137 8.16 -7.13 -17.77
N ILE A 138 8.82 -6.07 -18.24
CA ILE A 138 9.85 -6.13 -19.27
C ILE A 138 11.21 -6.09 -18.54
N PRO A 139 12.06 -7.12 -18.63
CA PRO A 139 13.36 -7.18 -17.96
C PRO A 139 14.42 -6.31 -18.67
N ASP A 140 14.14 -5.01 -18.80
CA ASP A 140 14.98 -4.03 -19.47
C ASP A 140 14.95 -2.70 -18.72
N SER A 141 16.08 -2.30 -18.13
CA SER A 141 16.18 -1.08 -17.32
C SER A 141 15.90 0.19 -18.09
N LYS A 142 16.15 0.16 -19.41
CA LYS A 142 15.79 1.27 -20.28
C LYS A 142 14.29 1.40 -20.43
N VAL A 143 13.51 0.35 -20.14
CA VAL A 143 12.04 0.38 -20.21
C VAL A 143 11.43 0.67 -18.85
N TYR A 144 11.75 -0.11 -17.81
CA TYR A 144 11.08 0.06 -16.51
C TYR A 144 11.45 1.36 -15.77
N PHE A 145 12.57 2.00 -16.10
CA PHE A 145 12.92 3.32 -15.57
C PHE A 145 12.67 4.49 -16.54
N ALA A 146 12.14 4.22 -17.73
CA ALA A 146 11.93 5.27 -18.73
C ALA A 146 10.93 6.32 -18.26
N LEU A 147 11.19 7.59 -18.62
CA LEU A 147 10.33 8.76 -18.42
C LEU A 147 10.06 9.15 -16.95
N ASN A 148 9.86 8.18 -16.06
CA ASN A 148 9.68 8.38 -14.63
C ASN A 148 10.09 7.11 -13.87
N ALA A 149 11.32 7.10 -13.31
CA ALA A 149 11.90 5.87 -12.76
C ALA A 149 11.08 5.25 -11.62
N PRO A 150 10.57 5.99 -10.61
CA PRO A 150 9.70 5.42 -9.58
C PRO A 150 8.40 4.77 -10.08
N SER A 151 7.95 5.07 -11.31
CA SER A 151 6.64 4.62 -11.80
C SER A 151 6.51 3.10 -12.01
N TRP A 152 7.62 2.34 -12.05
CA TRP A 152 7.57 0.87 -12.16
C TRP A 152 6.74 0.23 -11.03
N SER A 153 6.76 0.81 -9.83
CA SER A 153 6.00 0.29 -8.68
C SER A 153 4.49 0.33 -8.93
N LEU A 154 4.01 1.27 -9.74
CA LEU A 154 2.61 1.37 -10.14
C LEU A 154 2.20 0.25 -11.10
N SER A 155 3.16 -0.30 -11.87
CA SER A 155 2.94 -1.52 -12.66
C SER A 155 2.71 -2.73 -11.74
N CYS A 156 3.42 -2.81 -10.61
CA CYS A 156 3.15 -3.81 -9.58
C CYS A 156 1.76 -3.59 -8.95
N GLU A 157 1.42 -2.36 -8.57
CA GLU A 157 0.11 -2.04 -8.02
C GLU A 157 -1.05 -2.38 -8.97
N ALA A 158 -0.86 -2.20 -10.29
CA ALA A 158 -1.85 -2.59 -11.28
C ALA A 158 -2.18 -4.09 -11.20
N LEU A 159 -1.16 -4.96 -11.06
CA LEU A 159 -1.36 -6.40 -10.81
C LEU A 159 -2.09 -6.62 -9.49
N PHE A 160 -1.68 -5.94 -8.41
CA PHE A 160 -2.28 -6.13 -7.09
C PHE A 160 -3.77 -5.80 -7.12
N TYR A 161 -4.13 -4.67 -7.72
CA TYR A 161 -5.50 -4.24 -7.84
C TYR A 161 -6.29 -5.19 -8.73
N ALA A 162 -5.73 -5.64 -9.85
CA ALA A 162 -6.36 -6.63 -10.71
C ALA A 162 -6.67 -7.92 -9.94
N ALA A 163 -5.69 -8.47 -9.21
CA ALA A 163 -5.79 -9.74 -8.49
C ALA A 163 -6.64 -9.67 -7.21
N PHE A 164 -6.64 -8.54 -6.51
CA PHE A 164 -7.21 -8.41 -5.16
C PHE A 164 -8.65 -8.92 -5.02
N PRO A 165 -9.64 -8.53 -5.87
CA PRO A 165 -11.02 -8.98 -5.72
C PRO A 165 -11.22 -10.49 -5.90
N PHE A 166 -10.26 -11.19 -6.51
CA PHE A 166 -10.35 -12.63 -6.77
C PHE A 166 -9.91 -13.47 -5.57
N PHE A 167 -8.88 -13.04 -4.84
CA PHE A 167 -8.38 -13.79 -3.69
C PHE A 167 -8.87 -13.26 -2.34
N ALA A 168 -9.25 -11.97 -2.25
CA ALA A 168 -9.68 -11.36 -0.98
C ALA A 168 -10.85 -12.12 -0.33
N ALA A 169 -11.81 -12.59 -1.14
CA ALA A 169 -12.94 -13.38 -0.65
C ALA A 169 -12.53 -14.70 0.01
N ARG A 170 -11.43 -15.31 -0.44
CA ARG A 170 -10.90 -16.54 0.13
C ARG A 170 -10.16 -16.27 1.44
N LEU A 171 -9.39 -15.18 1.50
CA LEU A 171 -8.67 -14.77 2.70
C LEU A 171 -9.61 -14.43 3.85
N VAL A 172 -10.71 -13.73 3.58
CA VAL A 172 -11.70 -13.32 4.60
C VAL A 172 -12.37 -14.51 5.29
N ARG A 173 -12.42 -15.68 4.64
CA ARG A 173 -13.00 -16.92 5.20
C ARG A 173 -12.02 -17.69 6.09
N MET A 174 -10.76 -17.27 6.15
CA MET A 174 -9.75 -17.99 6.92
C MET A 174 -9.81 -17.58 8.38
N GLY A 175 -9.96 -18.54 9.30
CA GLY A 175 -9.81 -18.29 10.72
C GLY A 175 -8.39 -17.86 11.10
N ARG A 176 -8.23 -17.31 12.31
CA ARG A 176 -6.95 -16.76 12.83
C ARG A 176 -5.73 -17.67 12.64
N PRO A 177 -5.79 -18.98 12.95
CA PRO A 177 -4.64 -19.87 12.71
C PRO A 177 -4.29 -19.99 11.23
N GLY A 178 -5.29 -19.99 10.34
CA GLY A 178 -5.08 -20.05 8.90
C GLY A 178 -4.41 -18.77 8.36
N LEU A 179 -4.80 -17.61 8.88
CA LEU A 179 -4.19 -16.33 8.52
C LEU A 179 -2.70 -16.28 8.90
N TRP A 180 -2.34 -16.71 10.12
CA TRP A 180 -0.94 -16.80 10.54
C TRP A 180 -0.12 -17.77 9.70
N LYS A 181 -0.66 -18.96 9.42
CA LYS A 181 0.00 -19.94 8.53
C LYS A 181 0.25 -19.36 7.15
N MET A 182 -0.74 -18.69 6.56
CA MET A 182 -0.61 -18.07 5.24
C MET A 182 0.38 -16.90 5.27
N LEU A 183 0.41 -16.11 6.34
CA LEU A 183 1.34 -14.99 6.49
C LEU A 183 2.78 -15.51 6.58
N ALA A 184 3.02 -16.52 7.42
CA ALA A 184 4.32 -17.18 7.54
C ALA A 184 4.75 -17.81 6.20
N ALA A 185 3.83 -18.48 5.49
CA ALA A 185 4.11 -19.04 4.17
C ALA A 185 4.44 -17.97 3.14
N THR A 186 3.75 -16.82 3.15
CA THR A 186 3.99 -15.71 2.21
C THR A 186 5.35 -15.07 2.45
N VAL A 187 5.69 -14.78 3.71
CA VAL A 187 7.01 -14.24 4.10
C VAL A 187 8.13 -15.25 3.79
N GLY A 188 7.93 -16.53 4.16
CA GLY A 188 8.89 -17.59 3.89
C GLY A 188 9.13 -17.80 2.39
N LEU A 189 8.06 -17.78 1.58
CA LEU A 189 8.17 -17.88 0.12
C LEU A 189 8.95 -16.69 -0.46
N SER A 190 8.71 -15.48 0.03
CA SER A 190 9.47 -14.29 -0.39
C SER A 190 10.97 -14.46 -0.12
N LEU A 191 11.33 -14.91 1.09
CA LEU A 191 12.71 -15.19 1.47
C LEU A 191 13.34 -16.30 0.63
N VAL A 192 12.61 -17.39 0.36
CA VAL A 192 13.11 -18.52 -0.43
C VAL A 192 13.37 -18.09 -1.89
N ILE A 193 12.43 -17.39 -2.52
CA ILE A 193 12.59 -16.90 -3.90
C ILE A 193 13.76 -15.92 -3.98
N ALA A 194 13.77 -14.91 -3.10
CA ALA A 194 14.81 -13.90 -3.12
C ALA A 194 16.19 -14.48 -2.80
N GLY A 195 16.29 -15.35 -1.79
CA GLY A 195 17.52 -16.03 -1.42
C GLY A 195 18.04 -16.91 -2.54
N THR A 196 17.16 -17.67 -3.20
CA THR A 196 17.54 -18.54 -4.32
C THR A 196 18.05 -17.71 -5.50
N VAL A 197 17.38 -16.62 -5.86
CA VAL A 197 17.84 -15.73 -6.95
C VAL A 197 19.17 -15.06 -6.58
N THR A 198 19.34 -14.59 -5.34
CA THR A 198 20.60 -14.02 -4.87
C THR A 198 21.75 -15.02 -4.89
N MET A 199 21.50 -16.30 -4.58
CA MET A 199 22.53 -17.35 -4.62
C MET A 199 22.80 -17.85 -6.04
N ALA A 200 21.80 -17.84 -6.92
CA ALA A 200 21.91 -18.37 -8.28
C ALA A 200 22.50 -17.35 -9.27
N LEU A 201 22.32 -16.06 -9.02
CA LEU A 201 22.74 -14.98 -9.92
C LEU A 201 23.87 -14.16 -9.29
N THR A 202 24.76 -13.65 -10.15
CA THR A 202 25.84 -12.78 -9.70
C THR A 202 25.28 -11.45 -9.18
N PRO A 203 25.79 -10.93 -8.05
CA PRO A 203 25.44 -9.59 -7.60
C PRO A 203 25.61 -8.54 -8.70
N GLY A 204 24.55 -7.78 -8.97
CA GLY A 204 24.54 -6.76 -10.02
C GLY A 204 24.15 -7.25 -11.42
N ASP A 205 23.85 -8.55 -11.59
CA ASP A 205 23.18 -9.04 -12.79
C ASP A 205 21.82 -8.34 -12.96
N GLY A 206 21.52 -7.89 -14.18
CA GLY A 206 20.25 -7.26 -14.52
C GLY A 206 19.06 -8.16 -14.17
N ALA A 207 19.20 -9.48 -14.27
CA ALA A 207 18.16 -10.43 -13.87
C ALA A 207 17.95 -10.46 -12.34
N GLN A 208 19.02 -10.35 -11.54
CA GLN A 208 18.94 -10.25 -10.08
C GLN A 208 18.23 -8.96 -9.66
N PHE A 209 18.58 -7.84 -10.30
CA PHE A 209 17.91 -6.55 -10.06
C PHE A 209 16.45 -6.57 -10.53
N TRP A 210 16.15 -7.24 -11.64
CA TRP A 210 14.79 -7.29 -12.16
C TRP A 210 13.81 -8.01 -11.23
N LEU A 211 14.25 -8.98 -10.41
CA LEU A 211 13.40 -9.56 -9.36
C LEU A 211 12.80 -8.47 -8.44
N TYR A 212 13.61 -7.47 -8.07
CA TYR A 212 13.16 -6.31 -7.28
C TYR A 212 12.10 -5.48 -8.03
N ILE A 213 12.03 -5.53 -9.36
CA ILE A 213 11.03 -4.81 -10.16
C ILE A 213 9.82 -5.70 -10.49
N PHE A 214 9.98 -7.02 -10.44
CA PHE A 214 9.04 -7.97 -11.03
C PHE A 214 7.71 -8.08 -10.26
N PRO A 215 6.55 -7.73 -10.87
CA PRO A 215 5.26 -7.69 -10.18
C PRO A 215 4.83 -8.98 -9.44
N PRO A 216 5.01 -10.20 -10.01
CA PRO A 216 4.66 -11.44 -9.31
C PRO A 216 5.48 -11.74 -8.06
N PHE A 217 6.70 -11.23 -7.94
CA PHE A 217 7.46 -11.32 -6.68
C PHE A 217 6.87 -10.36 -5.64
N ARG A 218 6.60 -9.11 -6.05
CA ARG A 218 6.08 -8.04 -5.17
C ARG A 218 4.68 -8.26 -4.63
N ILE A 219 3.87 -9.10 -5.29
CA ILE A 219 2.53 -9.43 -4.79
C ILE A 219 2.56 -10.13 -3.42
N LEU A 220 3.68 -10.75 -3.04
CA LEU A 220 3.84 -11.39 -1.74
C LEU A 220 3.75 -10.37 -0.59
N GLU A 221 4.36 -9.20 -0.76
CA GLU A 221 4.31 -8.12 0.24
C GLU A 221 2.89 -7.56 0.36
N PHE A 222 2.22 -7.38 -0.78
CA PHE A 222 0.82 -6.96 -0.85
C PHE A 222 -0.11 -7.96 -0.13
N VAL A 223 0.05 -9.26 -0.39
CA VAL A 223 -0.73 -10.31 0.27
C VAL A 223 -0.42 -10.37 1.76
N ALA A 224 0.83 -10.22 2.18
CA ALA A 224 1.20 -10.15 3.58
C ALA A 224 0.50 -8.99 4.31
N GLY A 225 0.42 -7.83 3.66
CA GLY A 225 -0.38 -6.69 4.13
C GLY A 225 -1.87 -7.01 4.27
N CYS A 226 -2.46 -7.70 3.29
CA CYS A 226 -3.87 -8.13 3.34
C CYS A 226 -4.14 -9.05 4.53
N LEU A 227 -3.27 -10.05 4.74
CA LEU A 227 -3.35 -11.00 5.85
C LEU A 227 -3.23 -10.30 7.20
N LEU A 228 -2.30 -9.35 7.32
CA LEU A 228 -2.11 -8.54 8.51
C LEU A 228 -3.38 -7.73 8.85
N ALA A 229 -4.02 -7.12 7.87
CA ALA A 229 -5.28 -6.40 8.10
C ALA A 229 -6.39 -7.32 8.62
N LEU A 230 -6.49 -8.56 8.11
CA LEU A 230 -7.48 -9.54 8.60
C LEU A 230 -7.15 -10.03 10.01
N LEU A 231 -5.87 -10.22 10.34
CA LEU A 231 -5.44 -10.53 11.71
C LEU A 231 -5.88 -9.43 12.68
N ILE A 232 -5.65 -8.17 12.34
CA ILE A 232 -6.08 -7.04 13.19
C ILE A 232 -7.62 -6.97 13.26
N LYS A 233 -8.34 -7.16 12.14
CA LYS A 233 -9.81 -7.23 12.15
C LYS A 233 -10.35 -8.35 13.03
N SER A 234 -9.64 -9.48 13.13
CA SER A 234 -10.02 -10.62 13.98
C SER A 234 -9.77 -10.40 15.48
N GLY A 235 -9.36 -9.19 15.87
CA GLY A 235 -9.08 -8.81 17.26
C GLY A 235 -7.63 -9.06 17.71
N TRP A 236 -6.74 -9.53 16.82
CA TRP A 236 -5.31 -9.54 17.16
C TRP A 236 -4.78 -8.09 17.21
N ARG A 237 -3.84 -7.84 18.12
CA ARG A 237 -3.18 -6.54 18.30
C ARG A 237 -1.68 -6.79 18.36
N SER A 238 -0.89 -5.85 17.84
CA SER A 238 0.56 -5.96 17.89
C SER A 238 1.04 -6.01 19.34
N PRO A 239 1.93 -6.95 19.70
CA PRO A 239 2.54 -6.96 21.02
C PRO A 239 3.59 -5.84 21.21
N PHE A 240 4.02 -5.20 20.12
CA PHE A 240 5.03 -4.16 20.13
C PHE A 240 4.42 -2.76 20.08
N THR A 241 5.04 -1.81 20.78
CA THR A 241 4.75 -0.37 20.57
C THR A 241 5.29 0.08 19.22
N LEU A 242 4.73 1.15 18.66
CA LEU A 242 5.21 1.69 17.39
C LEU A 242 6.70 2.12 17.45
N PRO A 243 7.18 2.82 18.50
CA PRO A 243 8.61 3.12 18.63
C PRO A 243 9.48 1.85 18.65
N ALA A 244 9.07 0.81 19.37
CA ALA A 244 9.83 -0.45 19.42
C ALA A 244 9.91 -1.10 18.04
N ALA A 245 8.78 -1.20 17.32
CA ALA A 245 8.77 -1.74 15.96
C ALA A 245 9.62 -0.92 14.99
N ALA A 246 9.58 0.42 15.08
CA ALA A 246 10.39 1.31 14.25
C ALA A 246 11.89 1.18 14.55
N VAL A 247 12.28 1.06 15.82
CA VAL A 247 13.67 0.82 16.24
C VAL A 247 14.14 -0.53 15.71
N SER A 248 13.36 -1.60 15.84
CA SER A 248 13.71 -2.91 15.28
C SER A 248 13.92 -2.86 13.77
N ALA A 249 13.03 -2.18 13.03
CA ALA A 249 13.20 -1.96 11.60
C ALA A 249 14.49 -1.18 11.29
N GLY A 250 14.79 -0.12 12.05
CA GLY A 250 16.02 0.67 11.90
C GLY A 250 17.30 -0.09 12.22
N VAL A 251 17.28 -1.00 13.19
CA VAL A 251 18.42 -1.88 13.51
C VAL A 251 18.69 -2.82 12.34
N ILE A 252 17.66 -3.51 11.83
CA ILE A 252 17.82 -4.45 10.71
C ILE A 252 18.25 -3.73 9.45
N TYR A 253 17.68 -2.57 9.18
CA TYR A 253 18.11 -1.68 8.12
C TYR A 253 19.62 -1.35 8.22
N THR A 254 20.09 -1.00 9.42
CA THR A 254 21.52 -0.71 9.66
C THR A 254 22.40 -1.94 9.47
N VAL A 255 21.94 -3.13 9.88
CA VAL A 255 22.64 -4.39 9.66
C VAL A 255 22.78 -4.68 8.16
N LEU A 256 21.70 -4.58 7.40
CA LEU A 256 21.71 -4.82 5.94
C LEU A 256 22.64 -3.82 5.22
N MET A 257 22.62 -2.56 5.63
CA MET A 257 23.54 -1.54 5.10
C MET A 257 25.00 -1.91 5.41
N GLY A 258 25.29 -2.34 6.63
CA GLY A 258 26.63 -2.80 7.05
C GLY A 258 27.12 -3.99 6.22
N SER A 259 26.24 -4.97 5.96
CA SER A 259 26.55 -6.12 5.10
C SER A 259 26.91 -5.68 3.67
N ASN A 260 26.13 -4.77 3.08
CA ASN A 260 26.38 -4.25 1.74
C ASN A 260 27.76 -3.56 1.64
N ARG A 261 28.11 -2.73 2.64
CA ARG A 261 29.41 -2.05 2.73
C ARG A 261 30.60 -3.00 2.84
N GLN A 262 30.40 -4.17 3.43
CA GLN A 262 31.43 -5.20 3.55
C GLN A 262 31.55 -6.08 2.28
N GLY A 263 30.80 -5.75 1.23
CA GLY A 263 30.80 -6.51 -0.03
C GLY A 263 29.85 -7.70 -0.05
N PHE A 264 29.06 -7.92 1.01
CA PHE A 264 27.97 -8.90 1.00
C PHE A 264 26.75 -8.31 0.28
N ALA A 265 26.80 -8.31 -1.05
CA ALA A 265 25.73 -7.82 -1.90
C ALA A 265 24.55 -8.81 -1.91
N LEU A 266 23.66 -8.67 -0.92
CA LEU A 266 22.46 -9.51 -0.76
C LEU A 266 21.46 -9.33 -1.91
N GLY A 267 21.53 -8.20 -2.62
CA GLY A 267 20.61 -7.84 -3.70
C GLY A 267 19.29 -7.31 -3.16
N ASN A 268 18.71 -6.33 -3.87
CA ASN A 268 17.57 -5.56 -3.36
C ASN A 268 16.34 -6.44 -3.03
N GLY A 269 16.12 -7.52 -3.80
CA GLY A 269 14.99 -8.43 -3.56
C GLY A 269 15.08 -9.17 -2.22
N LEU A 270 16.28 -9.58 -1.81
CA LEU A 270 16.49 -10.26 -0.53
C LEU A 270 16.47 -9.27 0.64
N GLU A 271 17.05 -8.08 0.46
CA GLU A 271 16.98 -6.99 1.44
C GLU A 271 15.51 -6.65 1.76
N ASP A 272 14.66 -6.54 0.74
CA ASP A 272 13.22 -6.31 0.90
C ASP A 272 12.50 -7.48 1.59
N ALA A 273 12.81 -8.71 1.20
CA ALA A 273 12.24 -9.90 1.83
C ALA A 273 12.60 -10.01 3.33
N ILE A 274 13.83 -9.63 3.70
CA ILE A 274 14.29 -9.58 5.10
C ILE A 274 13.60 -8.43 5.85
N MET A 275 13.36 -7.29 5.21
CA MET A 275 12.70 -6.14 5.84
C MET A 275 11.18 -6.33 6.02
N LEU A 276 10.55 -7.20 5.21
CA LEU A 276 9.09 -7.38 5.21
C LEU A 276 8.49 -7.66 6.60
N PRO A 277 9.00 -8.58 7.45
CA PRO A 277 8.47 -8.79 8.79
C PRO A 277 8.51 -7.53 9.68
N PHE A 278 9.56 -6.72 9.56
CA PHE A 278 9.73 -5.50 10.34
C PHE A 278 8.83 -4.37 9.84
N ILE A 279 8.64 -4.27 8.52
CA ILE A 279 7.64 -3.40 7.89
C ILE A 279 6.23 -3.77 8.39
N LEU A 280 5.89 -5.06 8.41
CA LEU A 280 4.60 -5.54 8.90
C LEU A 280 4.43 -5.24 10.40
N ALA A 281 5.48 -5.37 11.21
CA ALA A 281 5.44 -5.00 12.62
C ALA A 281 5.16 -3.49 12.81
N VAL A 282 5.79 -2.62 12.01
CA VAL A 282 5.52 -1.17 12.03
C VAL A 282 4.06 -0.88 11.66
N ILE A 283 3.55 -1.46 10.57
CA ILE A 283 2.15 -1.29 10.15
C ILE A 283 1.20 -1.81 11.24
N ALA A 284 1.50 -2.98 11.82
CA ALA A 284 0.67 -3.60 12.86
C ALA A 284 0.60 -2.76 14.13
N SER A 285 1.74 -2.24 14.58
CA SER A 285 1.85 -1.40 15.77
C SER A 285 1.20 -0.03 15.56
N ALA A 286 1.33 0.57 14.38
CA ALA A 286 0.64 1.81 14.05
C ALA A 286 -0.88 1.63 13.98
N ALA A 287 -1.36 0.59 13.31
CA ALA A 287 -2.78 0.25 13.29
C ALA A 287 -3.32 -0.02 14.70
N THR A 288 -2.58 -0.77 15.53
CA THR A 288 -2.93 -1.03 16.94
C THR A 288 -2.97 0.26 17.76
N ALA A 289 -2.01 1.17 17.56
CA ALA A 289 -1.99 2.47 18.22
C ALA A 289 -3.22 3.31 17.84
N SER A 290 -3.62 3.31 16.57
CA SER A 290 -4.87 3.94 16.12
C SER A 290 -6.11 3.38 16.81
N LEU A 291 -6.25 2.06 16.85
CA LEU A 291 -7.40 1.39 17.47
C LEU A 291 -7.44 1.53 19.01
N THR A 292 -6.36 1.98 19.64
CA THR A 292 -6.26 2.14 21.09
C THR A 292 -6.11 3.61 21.53
N GLY A 293 -6.22 4.56 20.59
CA GLY A 293 -6.08 5.99 20.89
C GLY A 293 -4.66 6.45 21.25
N ARG A 294 -3.63 5.69 20.85
CA ARG A 294 -2.21 5.92 21.20
C ARG A 294 -1.36 6.39 20.02
N GLU A 295 -1.97 7.11 19.08
CA GLU A 295 -1.31 7.52 17.82
C GLU A 295 -0.21 8.57 18.00
N GLY A 296 -0.25 9.34 19.09
CA GLY A 296 0.69 10.42 19.37
C GLY A 296 0.77 11.44 18.22
N PHE A 297 1.99 11.82 17.84
CA PHE A 297 2.24 12.79 16.77
C PHE A 297 1.68 12.36 15.40
N LEU A 298 1.54 11.06 15.13
CA LEU A 298 1.08 10.60 13.82
C LEU A 298 -0.40 10.86 13.56
N ALA A 299 -1.20 11.15 14.60
CA ALA A 299 -2.57 11.65 14.43
C ALA A 299 -2.62 13.16 14.17
N HIS A 300 -1.50 13.88 14.29
CA HIS A 300 -1.48 15.34 14.13
C HIS A 300 -1.93 15.73 12.71
N PRO A 301 -2.79 16.76 12.54
CA PRO A 301 -3.34 17.13 11.23
C PRO A 301 -2.28 17.38 10.15
N TRP A 302 -1.13 17.97 10.51
CA TRP A 302 -0.02 18.18 9.59
C TRP A 302 0.65 16.89 9.13
N ALA A 303 0.85 15.92 10.05
CA ALA A 303 1.42 14.62 9.69
C ALA A 303 0.49 13.88 8.73
N VAL A 304 -0.81 13.90 9.00
CA VAL A 304 -1.82 13.30 8.11
C VAL A 304 -1.83 13.97 6.74
N ARG A 305 -1.75 15.31 6.70
CA ARG A 305 -1.71 16.08 5.46
C ARG A 305 -0.49 15.79 4.60
N LEU A 306 0.69 15.69 5.21
CA LEU A 306 1.91 15.23 4.52
C LEU A 306 1.72 13.81 3.97
N GLY A 307 1.06 12.94 4.74
CA GLY A 307 0.66 11.61 4.31
C GLY A 307 -0.28 11.59 3.10
N GLU A 308 -1.22 12.53 3.01
CA GLU A 308 -2.10 12.68 1.84
C GLU A 308 -1.32 13.07 0.58
N TRP A 309 -0.28 13.91 0.72
CA TRP A 309 0.57 14.37 -0.39
C TRP A 309 1.61 13.33 -0.84
N SER A 310 1.79 12.26 -0.07
CA SER A 310 2.85 11.25 -0.30
C SER A 310 2.86 10.64 -1.71
N PHE A 311 1.70 10.42 -2.32
CA PHE A 311 1.64 9.86 -3.68
C PHE A 311 2.12 10.86 -4.73
N ALA A 312 1.68 12.11 -4.65
CA ALA A 312 2.20 13.18 -5.49
C ALA A 312 3.71 13.35 -5.31
N LEU A 313 4.20 13.36 -4.07
CA LEU A 313 5.63 13.44 -3.77
C LEU A 313 6.40 12.29 -4.43
N TYR A 314 5.89 11.08 -4.29
CA TYR A 314 6.48 9.87 -4.87
C TYR A 314 6.59 9.94 -6.39
N ILE A 315 5.58 10.44 -7.10
CA ILE A 315 5.59 10.40 -8.57
C ILE A 315 6.26 11.63 -9.20
N THR A 316 6.32 12.77 -8.52
CA THR A 316 6.88 14.02 -9.09
C THR A 316 8.37 14.23 -8.76
N HIS A 317 8.89 13.68 -7.67
CA HIS A 317 10.26 13.99 -7.23
C HIS A 317 11.33 13.61 -8.26
N TRP A 318 11.15 12.50 -8.99
CA TRP A 318 12.13 12.05 -9.98
C TRP A 318 12.24 13.01 -11.18
N LEU A 319 11.12 13.57 -11.62
CA LEU A 319 11.12 14.55 -12.70
C LEU A 319 11.84 15.83 -12.28
N LEU A 320 11.59 16.28 -11.04
CA LEU A 320 12.32 17.40 -10.46
C LEU A 320 13.82 17.09 -10.36
N LEU A 321 14.19 15.88 -9.94
CA LEU A 321 15.59 15.45 -9.84
C LEU A 321 16.31 15.56 -11.18
N LEU A 322 15.72 15.02 -12.25
CA LEU A 322 16.30 15.10 -13.59
C LEU A 322 16.50 16.54 -14.07
N LEU A 323 15.55 17.43 -13.76
CA LEU A 323 15.66 18.85 -14.10
C LEU A 323 16.78 19.55 -13.32
N VAL A 324 16.85 19.33 -12.00
CA VAL A 324 17.87 19.96 -11.15
C VAL A 324 19.26 19.44 -11.53
N GLU A 325 19.43 18.13 -11.72
CA GLU A 325 20.70 17.53 -12.15
C GLU A 325 21.18 18.08 -13.50
N HIS A 326 20.26 18.32 -14.44
CA HIS A 326 20.61 18.89 -15.74
C HIS A 326 20.99 20.37 -15.67
N LEU A 327 20.28 21.16 -14.86
CA LEU A 327 20.54 22.60 -14.69
C LEU A 327 21.79 22.86 -13.83
N ASP A 328 22.14 21.92 -12.96
CA ASP A 328 23.28 22.03 -12.04
C ASP A 328 24.09 20.71 -12.00
N PRO A 329 24.85 20.38 -13.06
CA PRO A 329 25.61 19.13 -13.10
C PRO A 329 26.78 19.10 -12.11
N GLY A 330 27.13 20.25 -11.50
CA GLY A 330 28.27 20.40 -10.61
C GLY A 330 28.01 20.03 -9.15
N SER A 331 26.77 19.67 -8.78
CA SER A 331 26.34 19.47 -7.38
C SER A 331 27.24 18.52 -6.59
N LYS A 332 27.66 17.40 -7.17
CA LYS A 332 28.51 16.39 -6.50
C LYS A 332 29.96 16.84 -6.26
N ALA A 333 30.43 17.87 -6.96
CA ALA A 333 31.78 18.41 -6.81
C ALA A 333 31.87 19.49 -5.72
N ARG A 334 30.74 19.95 -5.18
CA ARG A 334 30.69 21.02 -4.17
C ARG A 334 31.15 20.52 -2.79
N PRO A 335 31.58 21.41 -1.89
CA PRO A 335 31.83 21.04 -0.50
C PRO A 335 30.59 20.44 0.17
N VAL A 336 30.79 19.55 1.14
CA VAL A 336 29.72 18.77 1.80
C VAL A 336 28.60 19.66 2.37
N ALA A 337 28.93 20.81 2.94
CA ALA A 337 27.94 21.74 3.48
C ALA A 337 26.96 22.27 2.42
N PHE A 338 27.47 22.57 1.22
CA PHE A 338 26.62 23.00 0.09
C PHE A 338 25.77 21.85 -0.44
N GLN A 339 26.32 20.64 -0.52
CA GLN A 339 25.57 19.44 -0.90
C GLN A 339 24.42 19.13 0.07
N LEU A 340 24.67 19.29 1.37
CA LEU A 340 23.62 19.16 2.40
C LEU A 340 22.53 20.21 2.22
N LEU A 341 22.91 21.48 2.04
CA LEU A 341 21.97 22.56 1.81
C LEU A 341 21.12 22.30 0.56
N GLU A 342 21.76 21.94 -0.55
CA GLU A 342 21.10 21.64 -1.81
C GLU A 342 20.12 20.47 -1.69
N GLY A 343 20.53 19.37 -1.04
CA GLY A 343 19.65 18.23 -0.78
C GLY A 343 18.44 18.62 0.08
N CYS A 344 18.63 19.44 1.11
CA CYS A 344 17.54 19.96 1.94
C CYS A 344 16.58 20.85 1.12
N LEU A 345 17.11 21.77 0.31
CA LEU A 345 16.30 22.62 -0.57
C LEU A 345 15.53 21.80 -1.60
N PHE A 346 16.15 20.77 -2.18
CA PHE A 346 15.49 19.84 -3.10
C PHE A 346 14.31 19.14 -2.44
N VAL A 347 14.49 18.57 -1.24
CA VAL A 347 13.41 17.88 -0.52
C VAL A 347 12.27 18.85 -0.19
N LEU A 348 12.58 20.06 0.27
CA LEU A 348 11.56 21.08 0.55
C LEU A 348 10.78 21.47 -0.72
N LEU A 349 11.46 21.67 -1.83
CA LEU A 349 10.84 21.97 -3.12
C LEU A 349 9.98 20.80 -3.61
N ALA A 350 10.46 19.56 -3.49
CA ALA A 350 9.69 18.36 -3.85
C ALA A 350 8.39 18.24 -3.03
N VAL A 351 8.45 18.51 -1.73
CA VAL A 351 7.26 18.55 -0.86
C VAL A 351 6.31 19.67 -1.28
N ALA A 352 6.81 20.88 -1.59
CA ALA A 352 5.98 21.99 -2.06
C ALA A 352 5.26 21.67 -3.39
N ILE A 353 5.99 21.11 -4.36
CA ILE A 353 5.41 20.64 -5.63
C ILE A 353 4.38 19.55 -5.39
N SER A 354 4.64 18.61 -4.46
CA SER A 354 3.67 17.56 -4.12
C SER A 354 2.37 18.11 -3.56
N ALA A 355 2.44 19.15 -2.72
CA ALA A 355 1.27 19.79 -2.13
C ALA A 355 0.41 20.48 -3.20
N ALA A 356 1.06 21.17 -4.14
CA ALA A 356 0.43 21.79 -5.31
C ALA A 356 -0.24 20.74 -6.22
N ALA A 357 0.52 19.71 -6.63
CA ALA A 357 0.03 18.64 -7.48
C ALA A 357 -1.14 17.87 -6.84
N TYR A 358 -1.05 17.57 -5.55
CA TYR A 358 -2.15 16.93 -4.82
C TYR A 358 -3.42 17.81 -4.81
N THR A 359 -3.26 19.09 -4.48
CA THR A 359 -4.38 20.00 -4.25
C THR A 359 -5.09 20.38 -5.54
N TRP A 360 -4.34 20.62 -6.61
CA TRP A 360 -4.88 21.14 -7.87
C TRP A 360 -5.15 20.07 -8.91
N ILE A 361 -4.47 18.92 -8.84
CA ILE A 361 -4.57 17.86 -9.85
C ILE A 361 -5.15 16.58 -9.27
N GLU A 362 -4.44 15.94 -8.33
CA GLU A 362 -4.78 14.61 -7.84
C GLU A 362 -6.17 14.57 -7.20
N LYS A 363 -6.41 15.40 -6.18
CA LYS A 363 -7.64 15.38 -5.39
C LYS A 363 -8.87 15.80 -6.21
N PRO A 364 -8.82 16.86 -7.04
CA PRO A 364 -9.94 17.21 -7.92
C PRO A 364 -10.27 16.12 -8.94
N LEU A 365 -9.26 15.53 -9.60
CA LEU A 365 -9.47 14.48 -10.59
C LEU A 365 -10.01 13.20 -9.96
N GLU A 366 -9.46 12.78 -8.82
CA GLU A 366 -9.95 11.62 -8.07
C GLU A 366 -11.44 11.81 -7.73
N LYS A 367 -11.81 12.98 -7.20
CA LYS A 367 -13.19 13.29 -6.81
C LYS A 367 -14.14 13.24 -8.01
N ARG A 368 -13.72 13.75 -9.17
CA ARG A 368 -14.52 13.73 -10.41
C ARG A 368 -14.72 12.30 -10.93
N LEU A 369 -13.66 11.52 -11.02
CA LEU A 369 -13.68 10.17 -11.61
C LEU A 369 -14.32 9.10 -10.70
N ARG A 370 -14.27 9.29 -9.39
CA ARG A 370 -14.86 8.36 -8.42
C ARG A 370 -16.40 8.28 -8.54
N GLY A 371 -17.03 9.36 -9.02
CA GLY A 371 -18.48 9.51 -9.12
C GLY A 371 -19.18 9.69 -7.76
N ARG A 372 -20.47 10.06 -7.76
CA ARG A 372 -21.28 10.14 -6.54
C ARG A 372 -21.41 8.74 -5.92
N ARG A 373 -21.28 8.64 -4.59
CA ARG A 373 -21.54 7.39 -3.86
C ARG A 373 -22.99 6.95 -4.14
N PRO A 374 -23.25 5.68 -4.51
CA PRO A 374 -24.61 5.15 -4.44
C PRO A 374 -25.15 5.39 -3.03
N ARG A 375 -26.38 5.88 -2.92
CA ARG A 375 -27.06 5.95 -1.62
C ARG A 375 -27.10 4.52 -1.06
N PRO A 376 -26.78 4.29 0.22
CA PRO A 376 -27.00 2.99 0.82
C PRO A 376 -28.46 2.60 0.56
N VAL A 377 -28.67 1.40 0.02
CA VAL A 377 -30.01 0.82 -0.07
C VAL A 377 -30.53 0.82 1.36
N GLY A 378 -31.61 1.58 1.61
CA GLY A 378 -32.18 1.68 2.94
C GLY A 378 -32.47 0.29 3.50
N PRO A 379 -32.46 0.11 4.84
CA PRO A 379 -32.74 -1.19 5.43
C PRO A 379 -34.02 -1.74 4.80
N MET A 380 -33.94 -2.94 4.20
CA MET A 380 -35.14 -3.64 3.76
C MET A 380 -36.04 -3.69 4.98
N ARG A 381 -37.19 -3.02 4.87
CA ARG A 381 -38.27 -2.98 5.84
C ARG A 381 -38.41 -4.42 6.34
N GLN A 382 -38.10 -4.67 7.61
CA GLN A 382 -38.40 -5.95 8.23
C GLN A 382 -39.87 -6.21 7.91
N LEU A 383 -40.12 -7.22 7.06
CA LEU A 383 -41.43 -7.82 6.96
C LEU A 383 -41.75 -8.26 8.37
N HIS A 384 -42.55 -7.45 9.07
CA HIS A 384 -43.19 -7.83 10.30
C HIS A 384 -43.98 -9.08 9.94
N LEU A 385 -43.44 -10.24 10.27
CA LEU A 385 -44.25 -11.41 10.55
C LEU A 385 -45.07 -11.00 11.77
N THR A 386 -46.23 -10.43 11.53
CA THR A 386 -47.24 -10.19 12.55
C THR A 386 -47.53 -11.54 13.18
N HIS A 387 -47.08 -11.73 14.42
CA HIS A 387 -47.59 -12.77 15.29
C HIS A 387 -49.12 -12.66 15.29
N ALA A 388 -49.78 -13.70 14.80
CA ALA A 388 -51.20 -13.90 15.04
C ALA A 388 -51.40 -13.99 16.57
N PRO A 389 -52.34 -13.24 17.17
CA PRO A 389 -52.61 -13.35 18.58
C PRO A 389 -53.20 -14.73 18.88
N SER A 390 -52.58 -15.42 19.84
CA SER A 390 -53.10 -16.64 20.45
C SER A 390 -54.47 -16.35 21.08
N GLN A 391 -55.52 -16.97 20.53
CA GLN A 391 -56.85 -17.00 21.12
C GLN A 391 -56.80 -17.81 22.43
N PRO A 392 -57.32 -17.30 23.56
CA PRO A 392 -57.52 -18.10 24.76
C PRO A 392 -58.78 -18.96 24.58
N ILE A 393 -58.63 -20.28 24.60
CA ILE A 393 -59.78 -21.19 24.69
C ILE A 393 -60.24 -21.17 26.14
N SER A 394 -61.33 -20.42 26.39
CA SER A 394 -62.07 -20.43 27.64
C SER A 394 -62.80 -21.76 27.81
N SER A 395 -62.54 -22.43 28.93
CA SER A 395 -63.40 -23.45 29.51
C SER A 395 -64.69 -22.82 30.02
N GLU A 396 -65.86 -23.27 29.55
CA GLU A 396 -67.10 -23.51 30.32
C GLU A 396 -68.30 -23.70 29.38
N GLY A 397 -69.09 -24.77 29.60
CA GLY A 397 -70.32 -25.03 28.86
C GLY A 397 -70.86 -26.45 29.05
N LYS A 398 -71.57 -26.67 30.15
CA LYS A 398 -72.30 -27.89 30.56
C LYS A 398 -73.49 -28.24 29.65
N ALA A 399 -73.83 -29.53 29.64
CA ALA A 399 -75.11 -30.19 29.31
C ALA A 399 -75.57 -30.13 27.84
N ASP A 400 -76.08 -31.17 27.18
CA ASP A 400 -77.02 -32.18 27.67
C ASP A 400 -76.96 -33.49 26.82
N ARG A 401 -77.31 -34.63 27.44
CA ARG A 401 -77.58 -35.93 26.76
C ARG A 401 -78.98 -35.91 26.12
N PRO A 402 -79.31 -36.77 25.12
CA PRO A 402 -79.74 -38.17 25.35
C PRO A 402 -79.12 -39.17 24.35
N ALA A 403 -78.66 -40.34 24.79
CA ALA A 403 -79.39 -41.63 24.76
C ALA A 403 -79.90 -42.07 23.37
N VAL A 404 -79.44 -43.23 22.88
CA VAL A 404 -80.23 -44.47 22.68
C VAL A 404 -79.42 -45.49 21.86
N ARG A 405 -79.24 -46.66 22.50
CA ARG A 405 -78.95 -48.02 22.01
C ARG A 405 -77.64 -48.33 21.29
#